data_AF-A0A3A2ZLV3-F1
#
_entry.id   AF-A0A3A2ZLV3-F1
#
_cell.length_a   1.000
_cell.length_b   1.000
_cell.length_c   1.000
_cell.angle_alpha   90.00
_cell.angle_beta   90.00
_cell.angle_gamma   90.00
#
_symmetry.space_group_name_H-M   'P 1'
#
loop_
_entity.id
_entity.type
_entity.pdbx_description
1 polymer ?
#
loop_
_entity_poly.entity_id
_entity_poly.type
_entity_poly.pdbx_seq_one_letter_code
_entity_poly.pdbx_strand_id
1 'polypeptide(L)' 'MPRNANNADRRNAFNRAVNSLQQHENVSCNHQKDDQWAFRSRGSMECEICHDILPEYVFMCRNCLMKVCASCRRNRLR' A
#
# COMPACT_ATOMS: atom_id res chain seq x y z
N MET A 1 -32.91 0.68 -11.42
CA MET A 1 -32.88 -0.32 -10.32
C MET A 1 -31.46 -0.37 -9.76
N PRO A 2 -31.15 0.10 -8.53
CA PRO A 2 -29.81 -0.08 -7.98
C PRO A 2 -29.67 -1.50 -7.42
N ARG A 3 -28.59 -2.17 -7.82
CA ARG A 3 -28.19 -3.50 -7.35
C ARG A 3 -27.92 -3.41 -5.85
N ASN A 4 -28.64 -4.19 -5.04
CA ASN A 4 -28.40 -4.37 -3.62
C ASN A 4 -26.97 -4.93 -3.45
N ALA A 5 -26.01 -4.06 -3.11
CA ALA A 5 -24.63 -4.47 -2.87
C ALA A 5 -24.65 -5.49 -1.72
N ASN A 6 -24.39 -6.74 -2.08
CA ASN A 6 -24.65 -7.90 -1.25
C ASN A 6 -23.92 -7.73 0.08
N ASN A 7 -24.58 -8.00 1.21
CA ASN A 7 -23.97 -7.80 2.54
C ASN A 7 -22.61 -8.51 2.68
N ALA A 8 -22.41 -9.60 1.92
CA ALA A 8 -21.14 -10.30 1.77
C ALA A 8 -20.02 -9.43 1.16
N ASP A 9 -20.31 -8.63 0.14
CA ASP A 9 -19.33 -7.77 -0.53
C ASP A 9 -18.84 -6.66 0.41
N ARG A 10 -19.77 -6.05 1.16
CA ARG A 10 -19.46 -5.02 2.17
C ARG A 10 -18.59 -5.59 3.28
N ARG A 11 -18.89 -6.80 3.73
CA ARG A 11 -18.14 -7.48 4.80
C ARG A 11 -16.75 -7.88 4.34
N ASN A 12 -16.60 -8.32 3.09
CA ASN A 12 -15.30 -8.62 2.49
C ASN A 12 -14.45 -7.37 2.31
N ALA A 13 -15.02 -6.26 1.82
CA ALA A 13 -14.32 -4.99 1.71
C ALA A 13 -13.86 -4.47 3.08
N PHE A 14 -14.74 -4.55 4.09
CA PHE A 14 -14.42 -4.18 5.47
C PHE A 14 -13.27 -5.03 6.04
N ASN A 15 -13.34 -6.35 5.90
CA ASN A 15 -12.31 -7.26 6.38
C ASN A 15 -10.96 -7.03 5.67
N ARG A 16 -10.96 -6.65 4.39
CA ARG A 16 -9.73 -6.27 3.67
C ARG A 16 -9.14 -4.97 4.21
N ALA A 17 -9.98 -3.97 4.46
CA ALA A 17 -9.52 -2.70 5.03
C ALA A 17 -8.93 -2.90 6.44
N VAL A 18 -9.61 -3.66 7.31
CA VAL A 18 -9.12 -3.97 8.67
C VAL A 18 -7.82 -4.76 8.61
N ASN A 19 -7.73 -5.82 7.79
CA ASN A 19 -6.49 -6.57 7.66
C ASN A 19 -5.34 -5.72 7.14
N SER A 20 -5.59 -4.81 6.19
CA SER A 20 -4.57 -3.89 5.70
C SER A 20 -4.06 -3.00 6.85
N LEU A 21 -4.97 -2.35 7.58
CA LEU A 21 -4.63 -1.49 8.72
C LEU A 21 -3.85 -2.25 9.81
N GLN A 22 -4.31 -3.46 10.13
CA GLN A 22 -3.72 -4.29 11.17
C GLN A 22 -2.34 -4.84 10.78
N GLN A 23 -2.08 -5.03 9.49
CA GLN A 23 -0.74 -5.33 8.96
C GLN A 23 0.19 -4.11 9.00
N HIS A 24 -0.33 -2.89 8.86
CA HIS A 24 0.48 -1.68 8.99
C HIS A 24 0.85 -1.38 10.47
N GLU A 25 -0.04 -1.63 11.43
CA GLU A 25 0.22 -1.34 12.85
C GLU A 25 1.03 -2.41 13.57
N ASN A 26 0.82 -3.70 13.27
CA ASN A 26 1.45 -4.80 14.01
C ASN A 26 2.76 -5.32 13.40
N VAL A 27 3.04 -4.99 12.15
CA VAL A 27 4.34 -5.32 11.55
C VAL A 27 5.25 -4.13 11.81
N SER A 28 6.20 -4.29 12.72
CA SER A 28 7.31 -3.36 12.96
C SER A 28 8.22 -3.30 11.73
N CYS A 29 7.69 -2.76 10.63
CA CYS A 29 8.43 -2.52 9.39
C CYS A 29 9.42 -1.40 9.64
N ASN A 30 10.70 -1.73 9.55
CA ASN A 30 11.75 -0.72 9.56
C ASN A 30 11.95 -0.18 8.15
N HIS A 31 11.11 0.79 7.78
CA HIS A 31 11.12 1.45 6.48
C HIS A 31 12.39 2.26 6.19
N GLN A 32 13.30 2.40 7.16
CA GLN A 32 14.61 3.05 7.01
C GLN A 32 15.61 2.21 6.21
N LYS A 33 15.47 0.88 6.18
CA LYS A 33 16.45 0.02 5.52
C LYS A 33 16.11 -0.21 4.05
N ASP A 34 17.10 -0.01 3.18
CA ASP A 34 16.95 -0.14 1.74
C ASP A 34 16.66 -1.57 1.26
N ASP A 35 17.12 -2.58 2.01
CA ASP A 35 16.91 -4.01 1.72
C ASP A 35 15.45 -4.45 1.81
N GLN A 36 14.63 -3.74 2.60
CA GLN A 36 13.20 -4.00 2.75
C GLN A 36 12.38 -3.53 1.56
N TRP A 37 12.96 -2.76 0.64
CA TRP A 37 12.25 -2.21 -0.50
C TRP A 37 12.50 -3.05 -1.75
N ALA A 38 11.41 -3.47 -2.39
CA ALA A 38 11.43 -4.07 -3.71
C ALA A 38 11.02 -3.02 -4.75
N PHE A 39 11.80 -2.94 -5.83
CA PHE A 39 11.42 -2.14 -6.99
C PHE A 39 10.32 -2.86 -7.78
N ARG A 40 9.29 -2.11 -8.18
CA ARG A 40 8.20 -2.58 -9.03
C ARG A 40 8.01 -1.57 -10.15
N SER A 41 8.02 -2.03 -11.40
CA SER A 41 7.87 -1.20 -12.60
C SER A 41 6.76 -1.68 -13.53
N ARG A 42 5.80 -2.45 -13.01
CA ARG A 42 4.68 -2.97 -13.81
C ARG A 42 3.44 -2.10 -13.64
N GLY A 43 3.21 -1.25 -14.64
CA GLY A 43 2.00 -0.46 -14.80
C GLY A 43 1.97 0.82 -13.97
N SER A 44 0.98 1.66 -14.25
CA SER A 44 0.69 2.86 -13.45
C SER A 44 0.30 2.42 -12.05
N MET A 45 1.13 2.80 -11.08
CA MET A 45 0.92 2.47 -9.67
C MET A 45 0.80 3.76 -8.88
N GLU A 46 -0.07 3.75 -7.88
CA GLU A 46 -0.32 4.91 -7.04
C GLU A 46 0.51 4.81 -5.76
N CYS A 47 1.10 5.94 -5.36
CA CYS A 47 1.74 6.05 -4.05
C CYS A 47 0.66 6.08 -2.95
N GLU A 48 0.74 5.17 -1.98
CA GLU A 48 -0.24 5.08 -0.89
C GLU A 48 -0.15 6.23 0.13
N ILE A 49 0.88 7.09 0.04
CA ILE A 49 1.05 8.26 0.95
C ILE A 49 0.61 9.57 0.31
N CYS A 50 1.03 9.82 -0.93
CA CYS A 50 0.77 11.09 -1.60
C CYS A 50 -0.23 10.98 -2.76
N HIS A 51 -0.74 9.78 -3.03
CA HIS A 51 -1.68 9.48 -4.11
C HIS A 51 -1.19 9.88 -5.50
N ASP A 52 0.12 10.03 -5.65
CA ASP A 52 0.75 10.38 -6.93
C ASP A 52 0.82 9.16 -7.83
N ILE A 53 0.50 9.35 -9.11
CA ILE A 53 0.51 8.27 -10.11
C ILE A 53 1.92 8.15 -10.65
N LEU A 54 2.52 6.98 -10.42
CA LEU A 54 3.87 6.65 -10.81
C LEU A 54 3.82 5.70 -12.01
N PRO A 55 4.01 6.20 -13.24
CA PRO A 55 3.95 5.37 -14.45
C PRO A 55 5.18 4.48 -14.63
N GLU A 56 6.33 4.87 -14.07
CA GLU A 56 7.59 4.15 -14.27
C GLU A 56 7.84 3.10 -13.18
N TYR A 57 7.75 3.49 -11.91
CA TYR A 57 8.09 2.59 -10.80
C TYR A 57 7.58 3.05 -9.44
N VAL A 58 7.45 2.09 -8.52
CA VAL A 58 7.20 2.31 -7.09
C VAL A 58 8.12 1.45 -6.24
N PHE A 59 8.35 1.91 -5.02
CA PHE A 59 8.98 1.10 -3.99
C PHE A 59 7.90 0.37 -3.21
N MET A 60 7.97 -0.96 -3.22
CA MET A 60 7.07 -1.83 -2.47
C MET A 60 7.81 -2.41 -1.28
N CYS A 61 7.34 -2.16 -0.05
CA CYS A 61 7.93 -2.78 1.13
C CYS A 61 7.70 -4.31 1.07
N ARG A 62 8.71 -5.11 1.37
CA ARG A 62 8.61 -6.58 1.34
C ARG A 62 7.79 -7.14 2.50
N ASN A 63 7.69 -6.38 3.59
CA ASN A 63 7.06 -6.82 4.84
C ASN A 63 5.58 -6.40 4.91
N CYS A 64 5.27 -5.14 4.64
CA CYS A 64 3.89 -4.62 4.66
C CYS A 64 3.27 -4.39 3.27
N LEU A 65 4.00 -4.67 2.18
CA LEU A 65 3.55 -4.51 0.79
C LEU A 65 3.17 -3.09 0.37
N MET A 66 3.39 -2.10 1.24
CA MET A 66 3.11 -0.69 0.99
C MET A 66 3.89 -0.18 -0.24
N LYS A 67 3.19 0.50 -1.14
CA LYS A 67 3.74 1.12 -2.35
C LYS A 67 3.92 2.62 -2.17
N VAL A 68 5.14 3.11 -2.36
CA VAL A 68 5.45 4.53 -2.21
C VAL A 68 6.39 5.04 -3.31
N CYS A 69 6.31 6.35 -3.58
CA CYS A 69 7.27 7.02 -4.46
C CYS A 69 8.64 7.16 -3.79
N ALA A 70 9.68 7.42 -4.60
CA ALA A 70 11.04 7.67 -4.12
C ALA A 70 11.11 8.80 -3.09
N SER A 71 10.32 9.86 -3.30
CA SER A 71 10.26 11.03 -2.42
C SER A 71 9.63 10.68 -1.06
N CYS A 72 8.50 9.97 -1.05
CA CYS A 72 7.83 9.57 0.20
C CYS A 72 8.68 8.59 1.01
N ARG A 73 9.37 7.66 0.35
CA ARG A 73 10.33 6.77 1.01
C ARG A 73 11.44 7.55 1.72
N ARG A 74 12.01 8.57 1.07
CA ARG A 74 13.13 9.35 1.65
C ARG A 74 12.68 10.37 2.71
N ASN A 75 11.51 10.99 2.53
CA ASN A 75 11.10 12.15 3.33
C ASN A 75 10.05 11.84 4.42
N ARG A 76 9.29 10.73 4.34
CA ARG A 76 8.12 10.52 5.21
C ARG A 76 8.08 9.17 5.95
N LEU A 77 9.05 8.29 5.72
CA LEU A 77 9.10 6.94 6.32
C LEU A 77 10.38 6.70 7.14
N ARG A 78 10.90 7.76 7.78
CA ARG A 78 11.96 7.68 8.78
C ARG A 78 11.43 7.16 10.10
#